data_AF-A0A023CVG2-F1
#
_entry.id   AF-A0A023CVG2-F1
#
_cell.length_a   1.000
_cell.length_b   1.000
_cell.length_c   1.000
_cell.angle_alpha   90.00
_cell.angle_beta   90.00
_cell.angle_gamma   90.00
#
_symmetry.space_group_name_H-M   'P 1'
#
loop_
_entity.id
_entity.type
_entity.pdbx_description
1 polymer ?
#
loop_
_entity_poly.entity_id
_entity_poly.type
_entity_poly.pdbx_seq_one_letter_code
_entity_poly.pdbx_strand_id
1 'polypeptide(L)'
;MIQILADIATVIVAVEALGIMCLEMWGTQTKAAQRAFELSPAYLKQKEAQVSMANQGLYNGFIGVGILLIRFVFPAEAIYPGLLLFIGFVVVAAVFGALTATKKIILTQGLPAIIALILLVASEI
;
A
#
# COMPACT_ATOMS: atom_id res chain seq x y z
N MET A 1 17.96 11.25 -13.23
CA MET A 1 18.13 10.97 -11.80
C MET A 1 16.80 10.98 -11.06
N ILE A 2 16.00 12.05 -11.14
CA ILE A 2 14.70 12.12 -10.45
C ILE A 2 13.69 11.05 -10.92
N GLN A 3 13.71 10.70 -12.21
CA GLN A 3 12.85 9.64 -12.75
C GLN A 3 13.13 8.26 -12.14
N ILE A 4 14.40 7.90 -12.00
CA ILE A 4 14.82 6.64 -11.37
C ILE A 4 14.38 6.62 -9.90
N LEU A 5 14.45 7.76 -9.20
CA LEU A 5 13.98 7.84 -7.82
C LEU A 5 12.46 7.69 -7.71
N ALA A 6 11.69 8.27 -8.63
CA ALA A 6 10.25 8.10 -8.69
C ALA A 6 9.86 6.64 -8.97
N ASP A 7 10.57 5.97 -9.88
CA ASP A 7 10.37 4.54 -10.17
C ASP A 7 10.65 3.68 -8.94
N ILE A 8 11.79 3.91 -8.27
CA ILE A 8 12.15 3.18 -7.05
C ILE A 8 11.09 3.40 -5.97
N ALA A 9 10.66 4.65 -5.73
CA ALA A 9 9.65 4.96 -4.73
C ALA A 9 8.30 4.31 -5.07
N THR A 10 7.88 4.33 -6.34
CA THR A 10 6.66 3.68 -6.83
C THR A 10 6.69 2.17 -6.62
N VAL A 11 7.83 1.53 -6.94
CA VAL A 11 8.01 0.09 -6.71
C VAL A 11 8.01 -0.24 -5.22
N ILE A 12 8.60 0.60 -4.37
CA ILE A 12 8.54 0.43 -2.91
C ILE A 12 7.09 0.42 -2.43
N VAL A 13 6.25 1.36 -2.88
CA VAL A 13 4.82 1.40 -2.53
C VAL A 13 4.08 0.14 -3.00
N ALA A 14 4.38 -0.33 -4.21
CA ALA A 14 3.78 -1.56 -4.72
C ALA A 14 4.19 -2.79 -3.89
N VAL A 15 5.47 -2.92 -3.57
CA VAL A 15 6.00 -4.02 -2.74
C VAL A 15 5.43 -3.95 -1.34
N GLU A 16 5.28 -2.76 -0.77
CA GLU A 16 4.64 -2.58 0.52
C GLU A 16 3.18 -3.06 0.50
N ALA A 17 2.39 -2.64 -0.49
CA ALA A 17 0.99 -3.05 -0.63
C ALA A 17 0.85 -4.58 -0.78
N LEU A 18 1.74 -5.22 -1.56
CA LEU A 18 1.80 -6.67 -1.69
C LEU A 18 2.26 -7.35 -0.39
N GLY A 19 3.18 -6.75 0.35
CA GLY A 19 3.61 -7.23 1.66
C GLY A 19 2.48 -7.18 2.69
N ILE A 20 1.71 -6.09 2.69
CA ILE A 20 0.52 -5.92 3.54
C ILE A 20 -0.55 -6.96 3.16
N MET A 21 -0.84 -7.13 1.87
CA MET A 21 -1.72 -8.20 1.39
C MET A 21 -1.31 -9.55 1.99
N CYS A 22 -0.02 -9.90 1.91
CA CYS A 22 0.47 -11.16 2.45
C CYS A 22 0.24 -11.30 3.98
N LEU A 23 0.48 -10.23 4.73
CA LEU A 23 0.25 -10.20 6.17
C LEU A 23 -1.24 -10.29 6.54
N GLU A 24 -2.12 -9.64 5.79
CA GLU A 24 -3.56 -9.60 6.05
C GLU A 24 -4.29 -10.88 5.60
N MET A 25 -3.84 -11.54 4.54
CA MET A 25 -4.46 -12.76 4.03
C MET A 25 -3.95 -14.03 4.71
N TRP A 26 -2.64 -14.14 4.92
CA TRP A 26 -2.01 -15.38 5.43
C TRP A 26 -1.22 -15.17 6.72
N GLY A 27 -0.76 -13.95 6.99
CA GLY A 27 0.15 -13.65 8.11
C GLY A 27 -0.53 -13.22 9.42
N THR A 28 -1.86 -13.19 9.50
CA THR A 28 -2.60 -12.55 10.62
C THR A 28 -2.25 -13.11 12.00
N GLN A 29 -1.85 -14.38 12.10
CA GLN A 29 -1.48 -15.01 13.37
C GLN A 29 -0.03 -14.73 13.80
N THR A 30 0.78 -14.08 12.96
CA THR A 30 2.20 -13.82 13.23
C THR A 30 2.39 -12.66 14.21
N LYS A 31 3.52 -12.68 14.95
CA LYS A 31 3.92 -11.53 15.79
C LYS A 31 4.15 -10.26 14.95
N ALA A 32 4.52 -10.42 13.68
CA ALA A 32 4.73 -9.30 12.76
C ALA A 32 3.39 -8.59 12.46
N ALA A 33 2.35 -9.34 12.07
CA ALA A 33 1.02 -8.79 11.82
C ALA A 33 0.43 -8.12 13.08
N GLN A 34 0.54 -8.76 14.24
CA GLN A 34 0.08 -8.18 15.52
C GLN A 34 0.72 -6.82 15.82
N ARG A 35 2.03 -6.67 15.55
CA ARG A 35 2.76 -5.40 15.76
C ARG A 35 2.52 -4.38 14.65
N ALA A 36 2.20 -4.83 13.44
CA ALA A 36 1.92 -3.97 12.30
C ALA A 36 0.54 -3.31 12.44
N PHE A 37 -0.48 -4.11 12.79
CA PHE A 37 -1.88 -3.67 12.85
C PHE A 37 -2.34 -3.25 14.25
N GLU A 38 -1.52 -3.47 15.29
CA GLU A 38 -1.85 -3.14 16.69
C GLU A 38 -3.15 -3.80 17.19
N LEU A 39 -3.46 -4.98 16.64
CA LEU A 39 -4.64 -5.77 16.97
C LEU A 39 -4.31 -6.86 17.99
N SER A 40 -5.26 -7.15 18.88
CA SER A 40 -5.07 -8.17 19.90
C SER A 40 -5.02 -9.59 19.28
N PRO A 41 -4.22 -10.51 19.84
CA PRO A 41 -4.21 -11.91 19.39
C PRO A 41 -5.58 -12.59 19.51
N ALA A 42 -6.39 -12.20 20.50
CA ALA A 42 -7.74 -12.73 20.67
C ALA A 42 -8.67 -12.30 19.54
N TYR A 43 -8.58 -11.04 19.09
CA TYR A 43 -9.33 -10.54 17.94
C TYR A 43 -8.92 -11.23 16.64
N LEU A 44 -7.61 -11.33 16.38
CA LEU A 44 -7.08 -11.95 15.17
C LEU A 44 -7.42 -13.45 15.04
N LYS A 45 -7.74 -14.12 16.16
CA LYS A 45 -8.23 -15.52 16.14
C LYS A 45 -9.69 -15.65 15.73
N GLN A 46 -10.48 -14.57 15.73
CA GLN A 46 -11.86 -14.60 15.29
C GLN A 46 -11.92 -14.84 13.77
N LYS A 47 -12.84 -15.71 13.34
CA LYS A 47 -12.95 -16.08 11.94
C LYS A 47 -13.39 -14.89 11.08
N GLU A 48 -14.29 -14.07 11.61
CA GLU A 48 -14.82 -12.88 10.98
C GLU A 48 -13.72 -11.82 10.78
N ALA A 49 -12.85 -11.66 11.77
CA ALA A 49 -11.68 -10.79 11.66
C ALA A 49 -10.72 -11.27 10.55
N GLN A 50 -10.42 -12.58 10.50
CA GLN A 50 -9.57 -13.15 9.46
C GLN A 50 -10.15 -12.97 8.06
N VAL A 51 -11.46 -13.19 7.89
CA VAL A 51 -12.14 -12.99 6.60
C VAL A 51 -12.13 -11.52 6.19
N SER A 52 -12.42 -10.62 7.12
CA SER A 52 -12.40 -9.17 6.86
C SER A 52 -11.00 -8.68 6.49
N MET A 53 -9.97 -9.10 7.23
CA MET A 53 -8.58 -8.77 6.92
C MET A 53 -8.14 -9.36 5.59
N ALA A 54 -8.48 -10.62 5.29
CA ALA A 54 -8.12 -11.21 4.00
C ALA A 54 -8.74 -10.44 2.82
N ASN A 55 -9.96 -9.92 2.99
CA ASN A 55 -10.60 -9.08 1.98
C ASN A 55 -9.89 -7.72 1.85
N GLN A 56 -9.51 -7.08 2.97
CA GLN A 56 -8.70 -5.85 2.96
C GLN A 56 -7.34 -6.07 2.28
N GLY A 57 -6.70 -7.21 2.58
CA GLY A 57 -5.46 -7.64 1.96
C GLY A 57 -5.59 -7.79 0.45
N LEU A 58 -6.67 -8.39 -0.03
CA LEU A 58 -6.90 -8.54 -1.47
C LEU A 58 -6.99 -7.18 -2.19
N TYR A 59 -7.65 -6.18 -1.58
CA TYR A 59 -7.67 -4.81 -2.13
C TYR A 59 -6.26 -4.20 -2.17
N ASN A 60 -5.47 -4.34 -1.09
CA ASN A 60 -4.06 -3.93 -1.10
C ASN A 60 -3.26 -4.63 -2.22
N GLY A 61 -3.57 -5.91 -2.47
CA GLY A 61 -3.04 -6.68 -3.58
C GLY A 61 -3.36 -6.06 -4.95
N PHE A 62 -4.62 -5.68 -5.18
CA PHE A 62 -5.02 -5.00 -6.41
C PHE A 62 -4.28 -3.69 -6.63
N ILE A 63 -4.04 -2.92 -5.56
CA ILE A 63 -3.25 -1.69 -5.64
C ILE A 63 -1.80 -1.99 -6.03
N GLY A 64 -1.14 -2.93 -5.33
CA GLY A 64 0.25 -3.28 -5.61
C GLY A 64 0.46 -3.83 -7.02
N VAL A 65 -0.39 -4.76 -7.46
CA VAL A 65 -0.39 -5.27 -8.84
C VAL A 65 -0.71 -4.16 -9.84
N GLY A 66 -1.70 -3.33 -9.55
CA GLY A 66 -2.09 -2.19 -10.38
C GLY A 66 -0.92 -1.24 -10.64
N ILE A 67 -0.19 -0.85 -9.60
CA ILE A 67 1.00 0.01 -9.72
C ILE A 67 2.05 -0.62 -10.64
N LEU A 68 2.37 -1.90 -10.45
CA LEU A 68 3.37 -2.59 -11.28
C LEU A 68 2.92 -2.74 -12.74
N LEU A 69 1.66 -3.08 -12.98
CA LEU A 69 1.12 -3.20 -14.32
C LEU A 69 1.08 -1.85 -15.04
N ILE A 70 0.60 -0.80 -14.37
CA ILE A 70 0.60 0.56 -14.93
C ILE A 70 2.02 0.96 -15.31
N ARG A 71 3.01 0.76 -14.43
CA ARG A 71 4.38 1.23 -14.69
C ARG A 71 5.11 0.47 -15.80
N PHE A 72 4.93 -0.85 -15.85
CA PHE A 72 5.80 -1.74 -16.65
C PHE A 72 5.11 -2.42 -17.84
N VAL A 73 3.78 -2.38 -17.92
CA VAL A 73 3.01 -3.10 -18.95
C VAL A 73 2.14 -2.17 -19.78
N PHE A 74 1.56 -1.13 -19.19
CA PHE A 74 0.62 -0.26 -19.88
C PHE A 74 1.33 0.76 -20.81
N PRO A 75 0.61 1.31 -21.81
CA PRO A 75 1.15 2.35 -22.70
C PRO A 75 1.64 3.59 -21.93
N ALA A 76 2.62 4.29 -22.50
CA ALA A 76 3.30 5.42 -21.85
C ALA A 76 2.33 6.52 -21.39
N GLU A 77 1.31 6.82 -22.19
CA GLU A 77 0.27 7.80 -21.92
C GLU A 77 -0.62 7.46 -20.71
N ALA A 78 -0.66 6.19 -20.29
CA ALA A 78 -1.42 5.72 -19.13
C ALA A 78 -0.61 5.70 -17.83
N ILE A 79 0.74 5.79 -17.91
CA ILE A 79 1.63 5.63 -16.77
C ILE A 79 1.38 6.73 -15.74
N TYR A 80 1.60 7.99 -16.09
CA TYR A 80 1.45 9.12 -15.18
C TYR A 80 0.06 9.21 -14.52
N PRO A 81 -1.05 9.25 -15.28
CA PRO A 81 -2.39 9.34 -14.66
C PRO A 81 -2.73 8.08 -13.85
N GLY A 82 -2.27 6.89 -14.27
CA GLY A 82 -2.50 5.64 -13.54
C GLY A 82 -1.74 5.58 -12.22
N LEU A 83 -0.47 5.98 -12.21
CA LEU A 83 0.35 6.03 -10.99
C LEU A 83 -0.15 7.09 -10.02
N LEU A 84 -0.54 8.28 -10.52
CA LEU A 84 -1.21 9.29 -9.70
C LEU A 84 -2.46 8.73 -9.01
N LEU A 85 -3.28 7.96 -9.74
CA LEU A 85 -4.50 7.36 -9.21
C LEU A 85 -4.19 6.34 -8.10
N PHE A 86 -3.36 5.34 -8.39
CA PHE A 86 -3.07 4.27 -7.44
C PHE A 86 -2.28 4.76 -6.22
N ILE A 87 -1.24 5.56 -6.42
CA ILE A 87 -0.47 6.13 -5.30
C ILE A 87 -1.36 7.10 -4.50
N GLY A 88 -2.22 7.88 -5.18
CA GLY A 88 -3.23 8.72 -4.55
C GLY A 88 -4.18 7.93 -3.64
N PHE A 89 -4.66 6.77 -4.08
CA PHE A 89 -5.46 5.87 -3.24
C PHE A 89 -4.72 5.43 -1.99
N VAL A 90 -3.42 5.08 -2.10
CA VAL A 90 -2.60 4.73 -0.93
C VAL A 90 -2.47 5.91 0.04
N VAL A 91 -2.24 7.12 -0.46
CA VAL A 91 -2.16 8.33 0.40
C VAL A 91 -3.48 8.56 1.13
N VAL A 92 -4.62 8.50 0.43
CA VAL A 92 -5.95 8.69 1.04
C VAL A 92 -6.23 7.61 2.08
N ALA A 93 -5.95 6.33 1.76
CA ALA A 93 -6.12 5.22 2.68
C ALA A 93 -5.22 5.37 3.92
N ALA A 94 -3.97 5.82 3.74
CA ALA A 94 -3.04 6.02 4.83
C ALA A 94 -3.48 7.15 5.77
N VAL A 95 -4.00 8.26 5.23
CA VAL A 95 -4.56 9.35 6.04
C VAL A 95 -5.78 8.86 6.81
N PHE A 96 -6.72 8.18 6.15
CA PHE A 96 -7.92 7.67 6.80
C PHE A 96 -7.58 6.62 7.88
N GLY A 97 -6.67 5.69 7.59
CA GLY A 97 -6.21 4.67 8.52
C GLY A 97 -5.44 5.26 9.71
N ALA A 98 -4.66 6.33 9.49
CA ALA A 98 -3.97 7.03 10.57
C ALA A 98 -4.92 7.73 11.55
N LEU A 99 -6.08 8.20 11.05
CA LEU A 99 -7.11 8.84 11.86
C LEU A 99 -8.03 7.85 12.57
N THR A 100 -8.24 6.66 12.00
CA THR A 100 -9.27 5.72 12.46
C THR A 100 -8.75 4.44 13.10
N ALA A 101 -7.56 3.96 12.70
CA ALA A 101 -7.00 2.69 13.16
C ALA A 101 -5.73 2.88 14.01
N THR A 102 -4.63 3.34 13.41
CA THR A 102 -3.39 3.63 14.14
C THR A 102 -2.56 4.67 13.42
N LYS A 103 -2.03 5.64 14.18
CA LYS A 103 -1.16 6.71 13.66
C LYS A 103 0.07 6.16 12.95
N LYS A 104 0.49 4.93 13.24
CA LYS A 104 1.63 4.27 12.59
C LYS A 104 1.45 4.12 11.08
N ILE A 105 0.21 4.00 10.59
CA ILE A 105 -0.10 3.85 9.17
C ILE A 105 0.44 5.02 8.33
N ILE A 106 0.42 6.25 8.86
CA ILE A 106 0.98 7.40 8.11
C ILE A 106 2.49 7.26 7.90
N LEU A 107 3.20 6.59 8.80
CA LEU A 107 4.64 6.39 8.69
C LEU A 107 4.99 5.17 7.86
N THR A 108 4.21 4.09 7.98
CA THR A 108 4.50 2.86 7.25
C THR A 108 4.03 2.95 5.80
N GLN A 109 2.77 3.36 5.55
CA GLN A 109 2.15 3.44 4.22
C GLN A 109 2.15 4.86 3.66
N GLY A 110 1.82 5.84 4.50
CA GLY A 110 1.66 7.22 4.05
C GLY A 110 2.97 7.85 3.58
N LEU A 111 4.04 7.72 4.36
CA LEU A 111 5.34 8.30 4.06
C LEU A 111 5.92 7.81 2.72
N PRO A 112 6.03 6.50 2.43
CA PRO A 112 6.52 6.05 1.13
C PRO A 112 5.61 6.49 -0.02
N ALA A 113 4.28 6.44 0.16
CA ALA A 113 3.33 6.88 -0.87
C ALA A 113 3.41 8.39 -1.14
N ILE A 114 3.56 9.22 -0.11
CA ILE A 114 3.72 10.68 -0.25
C ILE A 114 5.06 11.00 -0.93
N ILE A 115 6.15 10.32 -0.57
CA ILE A 115 7.44 10.48 -1.24
C ILE A 115 7.31 10.09 -2.71
N ALA A 116 6.70 8.95 -3.01
CA ALA A 116 6.47 8.51 -4.39
C ALA A 116 5.63 9.53 -5.16
N LEU A 117 4.55 10.06 -4.57
CA LEU A 117 3.67 11.04 -5.19
C LEU A 117 4.42 12.35 -5.51
N ILE A 118 5.22 12.86 -4.56
CA ILE A 118 6.03 14.08 -4.77
C ILE A 118 7.03 13.86 -5.91
N LEU A 119 7.72 12.73 -5.92
CA LEU A 119 8.70 12.40 -6.97
C LEU A 119 8.03 12.22 -8.33
N LEU A 120 6.85 11.59 -8.38
CA LEU A 120 6.06 11.41 -9.59
C LEU A 120 5.66 12.77 -10.19
N VAL A 121 5.10 13.66 -9.37
CA VAL A 121 4.73 15.02 -9.80
C VAL A 121 5.96 15.83 -10.23
N ALA A 122 7.09 15.69 -9.54
CA ALA A 122 8.32 16.42 -9.88
C ALA A 122 9.06 15.87 -11.10
N SER A 123 8.72 14.67 -11.58
CA SER A 123 9.40 14.01 -12.70
C SER A 123 8.54 13.84 -13.95
N GLU A 124 7.24 14.15 -13.87
CA GLU A 124 6.26 14.09 -14.96
C GLU A 124 6.15 12.72 -15.67
N ILE A 125 6.49 11.63 -14.95
CA ILE A 125 6.32 10.23 -15.40
C ILE A 125 5.24 9.55 -14.61
#